data_AF-A0A8J9RCS1-F1
#
_entry.id   AF-A0A8J9RCS1-F1
#
_cell.length_a   1.000
_cell.length_b   1.000
_cell.length_c   1.000
_cell.angle_alpha   90.00
_cell.angle_beta   90.00
_cell.angle_gamma   90.00
#
_symmetry.space_group_name_H-M   'P 1'
#
loop_
_entity.id
_entity.type
_entity.pdbx_description
1 polymer ?
#
loop_
_entity_poly.entity_id
_entity_poly.type
_entity_poly.pdbx_seq_one_letter_code
_entity_poly.pdbx_strand_id
1 'polypeptide(L)'
;MLARRVVALWRRIAGNPVSSKLETCRAFTASQSTVASTQESLEEIRARIFGNHIGNGLRSGRKVLRKKLIGEKVASYYPEPISKLDPMFVDMDLERKKLKLDKLKRRGKAPPKKGQGKRASKKR
;
A
#
# COMPACT_ATOMS: atom_id res chain seq x y z
N MET A 1 -15.98 -32.03 59.74
CA MET A 1 -17.36 -32.40 59.29
C MET A 1 -18.12 -31.21 58.70
N LEU A 2 -17.52 -30.42 57.80
CA LEU A 2 -18.19 -29.27 57.15
C LEU A 2 -18.42 -29.45 55.64
N ALA A 3 -17.94 -30.54 55.04
CA ALA A 3 -18.06 -30.79 53.60
C ALA A 3 -19.38 -31.46 53.17
N ARG A 4 -20.23 -31.88 54.12
CA ARG A 4 -21.50 -32.58 53.84
C ARG A 4 -22.75 -31.67 53.83
N ARG A 5 -22.63 -30.41 54.28
CA ARG A 5 -23.75 -29.46 54.31
C ARG A 5 -23.85 -28.58 53.07
N VAL A 6 -22.78 -28.42 52.30
CA VAL A 6 -22.77 -27.62 51.05
C VAL A 6 -23.39 -28.38 49.86
N VAL A 7 -23.22 -29.71 49.80
CA VAL A 7 -23.77 -30.55 48.71
C VAL A 7 -25.31 -30.68 48.78
N ALA A 8 -25.88 -30.63 49.99
CA ALA A 8 -27.33 -30.70 50.20
C ALA A 8 -28.07 -29.39 49.83
N LEU A 9 -27.38 -28.25 49.85
CA LEU A 9 -27.96 -26.95 49.48
C LEU A 9 -28.03 -26.76 47.95
N TRP A 10 -27.10 -27.34 47.20
CA TRP A 10 -27.09 -27.25 45.74
C TRP A 10 -28.11 -28.16 45.05
N ARG A 11 -28.52 -29.26 45.69
CA ARG A 11 -29.58 -30.16 45.19
C ARG A 11 -31.02 -29.64 45.40
N ARG A 12 -31.19 -28.46 46.02
CA ARG A 12 -32.50 -27.82 46.25
C ARG A 12 -32.80 -26.63 45.34
N ILE A 13 -31.80 -26.15 44.58
CA ILE A 13 -31.94 -25.04 43.62
C ILE A 13 -32.18 -25.58 42.20
N ALA A 14 -31.71 -26.78 41.87
CA ALA A 14 -32.01 -27.46 40.62
C ALA A 14 -33.34 -28.22 40.71
N GLY A 15 -34.44 -27.47 40.75
CA GLY A 15 -35.79 -28.00 40.63
C GLY A 15 -36.07 -28.58 39.23
N ASN A 16 -36.45 -29.86 39.23
CA ASN A 16 -37.31 -30.64 38.34
C ASN A 16 -37.14 -30.62 36.79
N PRO A 17 -37.17 -31.82 36.15
CA PRO A 17 -37.18 -31.96 34.70
C PRO A 17 -38.53 -31.54 34.12
N VAL A 18 -38.52 -30.53 33.25
CA VAL A 18 -39.71 -30.06 32.54
C VAL A 18 -39.81 -30.81 31.21
N SER A 19 -40.87 -31.61 31.12
CA SER A 19 -41.68 -31.87 29.92
C SER A 19 -41.10 -32.73 28.79
N SER A 20 -41.48 -34.00 28.83
CA SER A 20 -41.46 -35.00 27.75
C SER A 20 -42.49 -34.70 26.63
N LYS A 21 -42.26 -33.65 25.83
CA LYS A 21 -43.04 -33.39 24.60
C LYS A 21 -42.16 -32.91 23.47
N LEU A 22 -41.41 -33.82 22.84
CA LEU A 22 -40.76 -33.59 21.54
C LEU A 22 -40.99 -34.80 20.63
N GLU A 23 -42.25 -35.26 20.54
CA GLU A 23 -42.69 -36.20 19.52
C GLU A 23 -43.75 -35.52 18.67
N THR A 24 -43.30 -34.67 17.74
CA THR A 24 -44.01 -34.27 16.49
C THR A 24 -43.24 -33.14 15.79
N CYS A 25 -41.99 -33.40 15.40
CA CYS A 25 -41.32 -32.60 14.38
C CYS A 25 -41.12 -33.49 13.15
N ARG A 26 -42.05 -33.43 12.19
CA ARG A 26 -41.77 -33.95 10.84
C ARG A 26 -40.61 -33.13 10.25
N ALA A 27 -39.61 -33.81 9.70
CA ALA A 27 -38.55 -33.16 8.94
C ALA A 27 -39.17 -32.39 7.77
N PHE A 28 -39.00 -31.07 7.75
CA PHE A 28 -39.33 -30.25 6.60
C PHE A 28 -38.30 -30.55 5.51
N THR A 29 -38.61 -31.49 4.62
CA THR A 29 -37.83 -31.70 3.40
C THR A 29 -38.21 -30.59 2.43
N ALA A 30 -37.44 -29.51 2.42
CA ALA A 30 -37.58 -28.46 1.43
C ALA A 30 -37.44 -29.07 0.03
N SER A 31 -38.44 -28.87 -0.82
CA SER A 31 -38.38 -29.21 -2.24
C SER A 31 -37.27 -28.39 -2.88
N GLN A 32 -36.21 -29.05 -3.36
CA GLN A 32 -35.16 -28.38 -4.12
C GLN A 32 -35.80 -27.82 -5.40
N SER A 33 -35.91 -26.50 -5.49
CA SER A 33 -36.31 -25.81 -6.72
C SER A 33 -35.19 -25.97 -7.73
N THR A 34 -35.38 -26.84 -8.73
CA THR A 34 -34.50 -26.98 -9.88
C THR A 34 -34.71 -25.80 -10.82
N VAL A 35 -34.18 -24.62 -10.47
CA VAL A 35 -34.04 -23.52 -11.42
C VAL A 35 -32.89 -23.84 -12.37
N ALA A 36 -33.24 -24.58 -13.41
CA ALA A 36 -32.37 -24.80 -14.55
C ALA A 36 -32.13 -23.45 -15.28
N SER A 37 -30.85 -23.07 -15.34
CA SER A 37 -30.21 -22.35 -16.46
C SER A 37 -30.43 -20.84 -16.69
N THR A 38 -30.85 -20.04 -15.70
CA THR A 38 -30.86 -18.55 -15.82
C THR A 38 -30.23 -17.81 -14.64
N GLN A 39 -29.53 -18.50 -13.74
CA GLN A 39 -28.85 -17.87 -12.61
C GLN A 39 -27.35 -17.79 -12.88
N GLU A 40 -26.79 -16.58 -12.80
CA GLU A 40 -25.34 -16.35 -12.77
C GLU A 40 -24.72 -17.26 -11.69
N SER A 41 -23.58 -17.87 -11.98
CA SER A 41 -22.90 -18.69 -10.98
C SER A 41 -22.54 -17.83 -9.76
N LEU A 42 -22.49 -18.41 -8.56
CA LEU A 42 -22.08 -17.67 -7.35
C LEU A 42 -20.72 -16.98 -7.53
N GLU A 43 -19.83 -17.58 -8.34
CA GLU A 43 -18.53 -17.01 -8.69
C GLU A 43 -18.66 -15.78 -9.59
N GLU A 44 -19.57 -15.81 -10.57
CA GLU A 44 -19.89 -14.65 -11.43
C GLU A 44 -20.49 -13.52 -10.61
N ILE A 45 -21.44 -13.81 -9.71
CA ILE A 45 -22.02 -12.82 -8.79
C ILE A 45 -20.92 -12.21 -7.93
N ARG A 46 -20.01 -13.03 -7.38
CA ARG A 46 -18.87 -12.56 -6.59
C ARG A 46 -17.90 -11.70 -7.42
N ALA A 47 -17.62 -12.09 -8.66
CA ALA A 47 -16.77 -11.34 -9.58
C ALA A 47 -17.37 -9.98 -9.90
N ARG A 48 -18.67 -9.94 -10.14
CA ARG A 48 -19.45 -8.73 -10.39
C ARG A 48 -19.49 -7.78 -9.19
N ILE A 49 -19.76 -8.30 -7.99
CA ILE A 49 -19.86 -7.48 -6.76
C ILE A 49 -18.50 -6.93 -6.33
N PHE A 50 -17.46 -7.77 -6.31
CA PHE A 50 -16.16 -7.42 -5.70
C PHE A 50 -15.08 -7.05 -6.73
N GLY A 51 -15.40 -7.06 -8.02
CA GLY A 51 -14.42 -6.83 -9.10
C GLY A 51 -13.36 -7.94 -9.20
N ASN A 52 -13.67 -9.14 -8.68
CA ASN A 52 -12.83 -10.32 -8.91
C ASN A 52 -12.91 -10.73 -10.39
N HIS A 53 -11.86 -11.35 -10.90
CA HIS A 53 -11.80 -11.75 -12.31
C HIS A 53 -11.75 -13.26 -12.42
N ILE A 54 -12.73 -13.81 -13.13
CA ILE A 54 -12.78 -15.22 -13.52
C ILE A 54 -11.90 -15.37 -14.76
N GLY A 55 -10.90 -16.25 -14.71
CA GLY A 55 -9.91 -16.40 -15.77
C GLY A 55 -9.85 -17.80 -16.33
N ASN A 56 -9.45 -17.91 -17.60
CA ASN A 56 -9.40 -19.18 -18.35
C ASN A 56 -8.06 -19.93 -18.15
N GLY A 57 -7.34 -19.69 -17.05
CA GLY A 57 -6.00 -20.23 -16.79
C GLY A 57 -4.85 -19.62 -17.59
N LEU A 58 -5.14 -18.81 -18.61
CA LEU A 58 -4.14 -18.13 -19.45
C LEU A 58 -3.59 -16.84 -18.80
N ARG A 59 -2.39 -16.40 -19.23
CA ARG A 59 -1.76 -15.16 -18.75
C ARG A 59 -2.47 -13.92 -19.31
N SER A 60 -3.26 -13.25 -18.48
CA SER A 60 -4.00 -12.01 -18.85
C SER A 60 -3.26 -10.69 -18.56
N GLY A 61 -2.04 -10.73 -18.00
CA GLY A 61 -1.29 -9.53 -17.63
C GLY A 61 -1.75 -8.81 -16.34
N ARG A 62 -2.85 -9.27 -15.70
CA ARG A 62 -3.38 -8.70 -14.44
C ARG A 62 -2.36 -8.66 -13.31
N LYS A 63 -1.38 -9.58 -13.29
CA LYS A 63 -0.27 -9.57 -12.32
C LYS A 63 0.59 -8.31 -12.45
N VAL A 64 0.73 -7.75 -13.66
CA VAL A 64 1.46 -6.49 -13.89
C VAL A 64 0.61 -5.31 -13.41
N LEU A 65 -0.66 -5.25 -13.81
CA LEU A 65 -1.59 -4.17 -13.45
C LEU A 65 -1.86 -4.07 -11.94
N ARG A 66 -1.83 -5.20 -11.21
CA ARG A 66 -1.98 -5.23 -9.75
C ARG A 66 -0.77 -4.70 -8.99
N LYS A 67 0.40 -4.56 -9.63
CA LYS A 67 1.55 -3.96 -8.98
C LYS A 67 1.27 -2.48 -8.77
N LYS A 68 1.51 -1.99 -7.56
CA LYS A 68 1.43 -0.56 -7.28
C LYS A 68 2.50 0.16 -8.12
N LEU A 69 2.14 1.30 -8.70
CA LEU A 69 3.11 2.15 -9.39
C LEU A 69 4.12 2.69 -8.37
N ILE A 70 5.41 2.48 -8.65
CA ILE A 70 6.53 2.90 -7.76
C ILE A 70 7.25 4.12 -8.34
N GLY A 71 6.87 4.59 -9.54
CA GLY A 71 7.60 5.63 -10.29
C GLY A 71 7.85 6.90 -9.48
N GLU A 72 6.83 7.45 -8.84
CA GLU A 72 6.97 8.65 -8.01
C GLU A 72 7.95 8.46 -6.85
N LYS A 73 7.87 7.32 -6.15
CA LYS A 73 8.79 6.98 -5.05
C LYS A 73 10.24 6.84 -5.51
N VAL A 74 10.46 6.34 -6.72
CA VAL A 74 11.80 6.24 -7.31
C VAL A 74 12.29 7.61 -7.76
N ALA A 75 11.43 8.40 -8.39
CA ALA A 75 11.76 9.75 -8.86
C ALA A 75 12.12 10.68 -7.70
N SER A 76 11.42 10.57 -6.56
CA SER A 76 11.66 11.36 -5.35
C SER A 76 12.83 10.86 -4.49
N TYR A 77 13.75 10.06 -5.03
CA TYR A 77 14.86 9.49 -4.25
C TYR A 77 15.81 10.56 -3.71
N TYR A 78 16.09 11.60 -4.51
CA TYR A 78 16.85 12.77 -4.06
C TYR A 78 15.89 13.95 -3.91
N PRO A 79 15.77 14.55 -2.71
CA PRO A 79 14.95 15.73 -2.53
C PRO A 79 15.55 16.91 -3.30
N GLU A 80 14.68 17.77 -3.83
CA GLU A 80 15.12 19.01 -4.46
C GLU A 80 15.73 19.96 -3.41
N PRO A 81 16.86 20.63 -3.71
CA PRO A 81 17.48 21.56 -2.78
C PRO A 81 16.61 22.80 -2.59
N ILE A 82 16.66 23.38 -1.39
CA ILE A 82 15.88 24.57 -0.99
C ILE A 82 16.14 25.76 -1.92
N SER A 83 17.34 25.87 -2.49
CA SER A 83 17.71 26.92 -3.43
C SER A 83 16.91 26.94 -4.73
N LYS A 84 16.26 25.83 -5.10
CA LYS A 84 15.30 25.81 -6.22
C LYS A 84 13.87 26.12 -5.79
N LEU A 85 13.54 25.93 -4.51
CA LEU A 85 12.19 26.05 -3.97
C LEU A 85 11.87 27.50 -3.58
N ASP A 86 12.83 28.19 -2.97
CA ASP A 86 12.67 29.57 -2.51
C ASP A 86 13.58 30.53 -3.28
N PRO A 87 13.03 31.45 -4.10
CA PRO A 87 13.81 32.47 -4.79
C PRO A 87 14.54 33.45 -3.88
N MET A 88 14.11 33.59 -2.61
CA MET A 88 14.73 34.50 -1.64
C MET A 88 15.87 33.83 -0.85
N PHE A 89 16.04 32.52 -0.99
CA PHE A 89 17.09 31.78 -0.31
C PHE A 89 18.47 32.09 -0.91
N VAL A 90 19.41 32.52 -0.06
CA VAL A 90 20.78 32.85 -0.46
C VAL A 90 21.76 31.78 0.03
N ASP A 91 22.37 31.08 -0.93
CA ASP A 91 23.44 30.12 -0.65
C ASP A 91 24.76 30.83 -0.29
N MET A 92 25.08 30.89 1.00
CA MET A 92 26.32 31.53 1.49
C MET A 92 27.59 30.97 0.87
N ASP A 93 27.60 29.67 0.55
CA ASP A 93 28.75 29.03 -0.11
C ASP A 93 28.90 29.44 -1.58
N LEU A 94 27.78 29.69 -2.28
CA LEU A 94 27.83 30.24 -3.63
C LEU A 94 28.35 31.68 -3.60
N GLU A 95 27.92 32.49 -2.64
CA GLU A 95 28.44 33.86 -2.47
C GLU A 95 29.94 33.88 -2.17
N ARG A 96 30.42 33.02 -1.26
CA ARG A 96 31.86 32.86 -1.00
C ARG A 96 32.63 32.47 -2.25
N LYS A 97 32.08 31.55 -3.06
CA LYS A 97 32.69 31.13 -4.34
C LYS A 97 32.75 32.29 -5.33
N LYS A 98 31.70 33.10 -5.46
CA LYS A 98 31.66 34.31 -6.30
C LYS A 98 32.74 35.33 -5.86
N LEU A 99 32.80 35.65 -4.57
CA LEU A 99 33.81 36.57 -4.02
C LEU A 99 35.25 36.07 -4.27
N LYS A 100 35.50 34.77 -4.12
CA LYS A 100 36.80 34.17 -4.42
C LYS A 100 37.16 34.30 -5.90
N LEU A 101 36.20 34.04 -6.78
CA LEU A 101 36.37 34.17 -8.22
C LEU A 101 36.75 35.61 -8.59
N ASP A 102 36.07 36.61 -8.03
CA ASP A 102 36.37 38.02 -8.31
C ASP A 102 37.76 38.44 -7.80
N LYS A 103 38.19 37.92 -6.64
CA LYS A 103 39.57 38.11 -6.16
C LYS A 103 40.60 37.51 -7.14
N LEU A 104 40.31 36.36 -7.75
CA LEU A 104 41.19 35.72 -8.74
C LEU A 104 41.21 36.49 -10.07
N LYS A 105 40.07 37.00 -10.53
CA LYS A 105 39.98 37.85 -11.73
C LYS A 105 40.84 39.10 -11.61
N ARG A 106 40.75 39.80 -10.47
CA ARG A 106 41.59 40.98 -10.17
C ARG A 106 43.08 40.68 -10.24
N ARG A 107 43.49 39.45 -9.90
CA ARG A 107 44.89 39.00 -9.95
C ARG A 107 45.32 38.47 -11.32
N GLY A 108 44.42 38.40 -12.31
CA GLY A 108 44.68 37.73 -13.59
C GLY A 108 44.84 36.21 -13.49
N LYS A 109 44.49 35.61 -12.34
CA LYS A 109 44.60 34.16 -12.06
C LYS A 109 43.25 33.44 -12.13
N ALA A 110 42.24 34.08 -12.72
CA ALA A 110 40.96 33.44 -12.98
C ALA A 110 41.10 32.36 -14.06
N PRO A 111 40.27 31.30 -14.03
CA PRO A 111 40.25 30.34 -15.12
C PRO A 111 39.94 31.05 -16.45
N PRO A 112 40.70 30.76 -17.53
CA PRO A 112 40.48 31.39 -18.82
C PRO A 112 39.16 30.95 -19.43
N LYS A 113 38.67 31.70 -20.42
CA LYS A 113 37.46 31.33 -21.18
C LYS A 113 37.65 29.95 -21.81
N LYS A 114 36.59 29.13 -21.82
CA LYS A 114 36.58 27.82 -22.48
C LYS A 114 37.13 27.96 -23.91
N GLY A 115 38.13 27.15 -24.23
CA GLY A 115 38.78 27.18 -25.54
C GLY A 115 39.92 28.19 -25.72
N GLN A 116 40.29 28.99 -24.70
CA GLN A 116 41.46 29.89 -24.74
C GLN A 116 42.68 29.38 -23.96
N GLY A 117 42.63 28.13 -23.48
CA GLY A 117 43.74 27.52 -22.75
C GLY A 117 44.87 27.05 -23.67
N LYS A 118 45.82 26.29 -23.10
CA LYS A 118 47.04 25.78 -23.77
C LYS A 118 46.82 25.10 -25.12
N ARG A 119 45.65 24.49 -25.36
CA ARG A 119 45.34 23.83 -26.64
C ARG A 119 45.04 24.83 -27.76
N ALA A 120 44.54 26.03 -27.42
CA ALA A 120 44.23 27.09 -28.38
C ALA A 120 45.49 27.65 -29.04
N SER A 121 46.54 27.84 -28.23
CA SER A 121 47.83 28.34 -28.68
C SER A 121 48.64 27.33 -29.51
N LYS A 122 48.28 26.04 -29.50
CA LYS A 122 48.99 24.97 -30.22
C LYS A 122 48.55 24.80 -31.67
N LYS A 123 47.42 25.40 -32.08
CA LYS A 123 46.87 25.31 -33.45
C LYS A 123 47.32 26.48 -34.36
N ARG A 124 48.32 27.24 -33.92
CA ARG A 124 48.99 28.27 -34.73
C ARG A 124 50.32 27.73 -35.22
#